data_AF-A0A6V7NVE9-F1
#
_entry.id   AF-A0A6V7NVE9-F1
#
_cell.length_a   1.000
_cell.length_b   1.000
_cell.length_c   1.000
_cell.angle_alpha   90.00
_cell.angle_beta   90.00
_cell.angle_gamma   90.00
#
_symmetry.space_group_name_H-M   'P 1'
#
loop_
_entity.id
_entity.type
_entity.pdbx_description
1 polymer ?
#
loop_
_entity_poly.entity_id
_entity_poly.type
_entity_poly.pdbx_seq_one_letter_code
_entity_poly.pdbx_strand_id
1 'polypeptide(L)'
;MADLAGTTSGIKKLNNHNYGYWQTCIESYLQGQDLWEVIGGAETTPPPKENAEVFRKWRINAGKVMFVLKTTIEEELLEHIKEADTPKAAWDTLASLFSKKNDARLQLLENELMTISQGSMMISQYFMKVKSLCCEIFQLDPESKISDQRMKRIIIHGLKPEYNGFITAVRGWPTQPTLVELENLLANQEALVKQMAGVSLKTEEEALFSSRRKGRATEEPRKVKPLKEFSGSKQRSGESHLTGGVHNQKEQNTWQFKDDKRRSGECYNCGKKGHFARDCWHIKKQVQGNMATSGDHKQHTIVKKSGMLKPP
;
A
#
# COMPACT_ATOMS: atom_id res chain seq x y z
N MET A 1 -38.06 26.16 29.56
CA MET A 1 -37.32 26.01 28.28
C MET A 1 -35.84 26.37 28.39
N ALA A 2 -35.35 26.96 29.49
CA ALA A 2 -33.95 27.38 29.63
C ALA A 2 -32.92 26.25 29.84
N ASP A 3 -33.35 25.02 30.17
CA ASP A 3 -32.41 23.96 30.59
C ASP A 3 -31.88 23.09 29.45
N LEU A 4 -32.67 22.87 28.38
CA LEU A 4 -32.28 21.96 27.29
C LEU A 4 -31.08 22.50 26.49
N ALA A 5 -31.05 23.81 26.21
CA ALA A 5 -29.98 24.44 25.43
C ALA A 5 -28.63 24.49 26.18
N GLY A 6 -28.67 24.62 27.51
CA GLY A 6 -27.47 24.62 28.35
C GLY A 6 -26.79 23.26 28.40
N THR A 7 -27.57 22.18 28.54
CA THR A 7 -27.01 20.82 28.62
C THR A 7 -26.50 20.31 27.27
N THR A 8 -27.15 20.66 26.15
CA THR A 8 -26.67 20.24 24.81
C THR A 8 -25.42 20.99 24.37
N SER A 9 -25.08 22.12 24.99
CA SER A 9 -23.91 22.94 24.61
C SER A 9 -22.56 22.23 24.82
N GLY A 10 -22.51 21.18 25.65
CA GLY A 10 -21.31 20.36 25.87
C GLY A 10 -21.14 19.21 24.87
N ILE A 11 -22.17 18.90 24.07
CA ILE A 11 -22.12 17.80 23.11
C ILE A 11 -21.42 18.30 21.83
N LYS A 12 -20.36 17.60 21.42
CA LYS A 12 -19.70 17.88 20.14
C LYS A 12 -20.71 17.71 19.01
N LYS A 13 -20.87 18.74 18.18
CA LYS A 13 -21.80 18.71 17.04
C LYS A 13 -21.50 17.53 16.10
N LEU A 14 -22.55 16.91 15.58
CA LEU A 14 -22.44 15.86 14.57
C LEU A 14 -21.78 16.40 13.30
N ASN A 15 -20.82 15.66 12.82
CA ASN A 15 -20.12 15.88 11.55
C ASN A 15 -19.87 14.54 10.87
N ASN A 16 -19.20 14.57 9.71
CA ASN A 16 -18.96 13.37 8.89
C ASN A 16 -18.15 12.25 9.57
N HIS A 17 -17.55 12.47 10.74
CA HIS A 17 -16.58 11.55 11.37
C HIS A 17 -16.95 11.10 12.79
N ASN A 18 -18.01 11.63 13.40
CA ASN A 18 -18.30 11.39 14.82
C ASN A 18 -19.71 10.87 15.09
N TYR A 19 -20.39 10.28 14.09
CA TYR A 19 -21.76 9.80 14.24
C TYR A 19 -21.94 8.84 15.41
N GLY A 20 -21.08 7.83 15.58
CA GLY A 20 -21.21 6.88 16.69
C GLY A 20 -21.10 7.54 18.07
N TYR A 21 -20.18 8.49 18.24
CA TYR A 21 -20.06 9.27 19.48
C TYR A 21 -21.30 10.13 19.71
N TRP A 22 -21.72 10.89 18.68
CA TRP A 22 -22.86 11.78 18.76
C TRP A 22 -24.15 11.00 19.07
N GLN A 23 -24.38 9.87 18.39
CA GLN A 23 -25.53 9.00 18.59
C GLN A 23 -25.60 8.56 20.05
N THR A 24 -24.49 8.06 20.61
CA THR A 24 -24.41 7.61 22.00
C THR A 24 -24.74 8.74 22.99
N CYS A 25 -24.19 9.94 22.77
CA CYS A 25 -24.45 11.10 23.62
C CYS A 25 -25.92 11.54 23.56
N ILE A 26 -26.50 11.63 22.37
CA ILE A 26 -27.89 12.07 22.20
C ILE A 26 -28.86 11.03 22.73
N GLU A 27 -28.63 9.74 22.48
CA GLU A 27 -29.44 8.66 23.04
C GLU A 27 -29.46 8.72 24.58
N SER A 28 -28.29 8.80 25.21
CA SER A 28 -28.17 8.91 26.67
C SER A 28 -28.86 10.16 27.22
N TYR A 29 -28.71 11.29 26.51
CA TYR A 29 -29.35 12.55 26.89
C TYR A 29 -30.88 12.47 26.82
N LEU A 30 -31.42 11.92 25.72
CA LEU A 30 -32.86 11.80 25.54
C LEU A 30 -33.48 10.79 26.51
N GLN A 31 -32.78 9.70 26.82
CA GLN A 31 -33.19 8.76 27.87
C GLN A 31 -33.24 9.46 29.24
N GLY A 32 -32.20 10.23 29.59
CA GLY A 32 -32.17 10.98 30.85
C GLY A 32 -33.23 12.07 30.98
N GLN A 33 -33.83 12.52 29.86
CA GLN A 33 -34.89 13.52 29.83
C GLN A 33 -36.30 12.91 29.65
N ASP A 34 -36.43 11.59 29.61
CA ASP A 34 -37.68 10.88 29.30
C ASP A 34 -38.28 11.30 27.93
N LEU A 35 -37.39 11.53 26.95
CA LEU A 35 -37.74 11.96 25.59
C LEU A 35 -37.44 10.90 24.54
N TRP A 36 -36.84 9.77 24.91
CA TRP A 36 -36.47 8.71 23.97
C TRP A 36 -37.68 8.07 23.27
N GLU A 37 -38.85 8.06 23.93
CA GLU A 37 -40.07 7.40 23.42
C GLU A 37 -40.54 7.91 22.04
N VAL A 38 -40.27 9.17 21.70
CA VAL A 38 -40.64 9.75 20.39
C VAL A 38 -39.65 9.42 19.25
N ILE A 39 -38.56 8.71 19.55
CA ILE A 39 -37.59 8.18 18.58
C ILE A 39 -37.51 6.65 18.66
N GLY A 40 -37.13 6.10 19.81
CA GLY A 40 -36.83 4.67 19.94
C GLY A 40 -37.93 3.84 20.58
N GLY A 41 -39.04 4.46 20.99
CA GLY A 41 -40.11 3.82 21.76
C GLY A 41 -41.45 3.74 21.04
N ALA A 42 -42.53 3.70 21.83
CA ALA A 42 -43.88 3.48 21.29
C ALA A 42 -44.54 4.75 20.73
N GLU A 43 -43.98 5.93 21.00
CA GLU A 43 -44.56 7.24 20.67
C GLU A 43 -43.91 7.90 19.42
N THR A 44 -43.42 7.11 18.46
CA THR A 44 -42.69 7.63 17.30
C THR A 44 -43.55 8.39 16.30
N THR A 45 -44.86 8.14 16.29
CA THR A 45 -45.81 8.77 15.39
C THR A 45 -46.80 9.66 16.14
N PRO A 46 -47.34 10.73 15.51
CA PRO A 46 -48.36 11.56 16.12
C PRO A 46 -49.60 10.72 16.50
N PRO A 47 -50.10 10.81 17.75
CA PRO A 47 -51.32 10.13 18.14
C PRO A 47 -52.56 10.77 17.48
N PRO A 48 -53.71 10.08 17.44
CA PRO A 48 -54.96 10.65 16.95
C PRO A 48 -55.33 11.96 17.67
N LYS A 49 -55.78 12.96 16.92
CA LYS A 49 -56.12 14.29 17.45
C LYS A 49 -57.33 14.31 18.40
N GLU A 50 -58.06 13.20 18.48
CA GLU A 50 -59.23 13.01 19.35
C GLU A 50 -58.87 13.14 20.84
N ASN A 51 -57.66 12.74 21.22
CA ASN A 51 -57.15 12.94 22.57
C ASN A 51 -56.21 14.16 22.62
N ALA A 52 -56.80 15.34 22.79
CA ALA A 52 -56.09 16.61 22.74
C ALA A 52 -54.93 16.72 23.74
N GLU A 53 -55.05 16.13 24.93
CA GLU A 53 -54.01 16.16 25.96
C GLU A 53 -52.80 15.31 25.57
N VAL A 54 -53.05 14.08 25.11
CA VAL A 54 -52.01 13.16 24.64
C VAL A 54 -51.31 13.73 23.41
N PHE A 55 -52.07 14.27 22.45
CA PHE A 55 -51.50 14.93 21.28
C PHE A 55 -50.66 16.15 21.66
N ARG A 56 -51.11 16.96 22.62
CA ARG A 56 -50.33 18.12 23.11
C ARG A 56 -49.03 17.69 23.76
N LYS A 57 -49.06 16.66 24.62
CA LYS A 57 -47.86 16.11 25.28
C LYS A 57 -46.86 15.60 24.24
N TRP A 58 -47.33 14.76 23.30
CA TRP A 58 -46.51 14.25 22.21
C TRP A 58 -45.86 15.37 21.40
N ARG A 59 -46.64 16.38 20.99
CA ARG A 59 -46.15 17.52 20.19
C ARG A 59 -45.07 18.31 20.92
N ILE A 60 -45.20 18.49 22.24
CA ILE A 60 -44.17 19.16 23.06
C ILE A 60 -42.89 18.34 23.10
N ASN A 61 -42.98 17.03 23.34
CA ASN A 61 -41.83 16.13 23.37
C ASN A 61 -41.14 16.08 21.99
N ALA A 62 -41.92 15.90 20.92
CA ALA A 62 -41.42 15.92 19.56
C ALA A 62 -40.71 17.24 19.21
N GLY A 63 -41.28 18.38 19.62
CA GLY A 63 -40.65 19.69 19.43
C GLY A 63 -39.31 19.83 20.16
N LYS A 64 -39.22 19.35 21.41
CA LYS A 64 -37.96 19.34 22.18
C LYS A 64 -36.89 18.50 21.51
N VAL A 65 -37.24 17.28 21.09
CA VAL A 65 -36.29 16.38 20.45
C VAL A 65 -35.85 16.92 19.09
N MET A 66 -36.77 17.46 18.29
CA MET A 66 -36.43 18.09 17.02
C MET A 66 -35.46 19.27 17.20
N PHE A 67 -35.66 20.07 18.26
CA PHE A 67 -34.74 21.15 18.60
C PHE A 67 -33.34 20.62 18.96
N VAL A 68 -33.25 19.57 19.77
CA VAL A 68 -31.98 18.92 20.14
C VAL A 68 -31.27 18.39 18.90
N LEU A 69 -31.98 17.67 18.03
CA LEU A 69 -31.40 17.15 16.78
C LEU A 69 -30.87 18.29 15.89
N LYS A 70 -31.62 19.38 15.73
CA LYS A 70 -31.18 20.50 14.88
C LYS A 70 -30.04 21.32 15.48
N THR A 71 -29.92 21.41 16.80
CA THR A 71 -28.88 22.24 17.45
C THR A 71 -27.56 21.49 17.69
N THR A 72 -27.61 20.15 17.69
CA THR A 72 -26.45 19.28 17.95
C THR A 72 -25.81 18.73 16.68
N ILE A 73 -26.19 19.20 15.49
CA ILE A 73 -25.56 18.82 14.22
C ILE A 73 -24.92 20.04 13.52
N GLU A 74 -23.96 19.79 12.64
CA GLU A 74 -23.40 20.83 11.77
C GLU A 74 -24.40 21.28 10.70
N GLU A 75 -24.24 22.52 10.23
CA GLU A 75 -25.19 23.18 9.33
C GLU A 75 -25.38 22.42 8.01
N GLU A 76 -24.32 21.83 7.47
CA GLU A 76 -24.36 20.99 6.27
C GLU A 76 -25.26 19.74 6.42
N LEU A 77 -25.46 19.25 7.64
CA LEU A 77 -26.31 18.08 7.91
C LEU A 77 -27.77 18.47 8.14
N LEU A 78 -28.07 19.73 8.43
CA LEU A 78 -29.45 20.21 8.63
C LEU A 78 -30.32 20.04 7.39
N GLU A 79 -29.74 20.26 6.21
CA GLU A 79 -30.43 20.10 4.93
C GLU A 79 -31.02 18.71 4.73
N HIS A 80 -30.42 17.68 5.33
CA HIS A 80 -30.88 16.29 5.23
C HIS A 80 -32.11 16.00 6.09
N ILE A 81 -32.32 16.75 7.17
CA ILE A 81 -33.45 16.53 8.11
C ILE A 81 -34.48 17.66 8.09
N LYS A 82 -34.35 18.63 7.16
CA LYS A 82 -35.20 19.83 7.13
C LYS A 82 -36.69 19.50 6.89
N GLU A 83 -36.96 18.48 6.07
CA GLU A 83 -38.31 18.03 5.70
C GLU A 83 -38.83 16.90 6.62
N ALA A 84 -38.08 16.54 7.66
CA ALA A 84 -38.51 15.49 8.57
C ALA A 84 -39.68 15.97 9.47
N ASP A 85 -40.85 15.39 9.26
CA ASP A 85 -42.08 15.71 10.01
C ASP A 85 -42.08 15.20 11.45
N THR A 86 -41.24 14.19 11.76
CA THR A 86 -41.16 13.57 13.08
C THR A 86 -39.70 13.47 13.55
N PRO A 87 -39.46 13.49 14.88
CA PRO A 87 -38.13 13.25 15.42
C PRO A 87 -37.55 11.91 14.97
N LYS A 88 -38.39 10.88 14.89
CA LYS A 88 -38.01 9.57 14.38
C LYS A 88 -37.53 9.63 12.94
N ALA A 89 -38.26 10.30 12.05
CA ALA A 89 -37.84 10.45 10.66
C ALA A 89 -36.51 11.20 10.53
N ALA A 90 -36.28 12.24 11.35
CA ALA A 90 -35.01 12.96 11.37
C ALA A 90 -33.86 12.06 11.85
N TRP A 91 -34.06 11.33 12.95
CA TRP A 91 -33.10 10.38 13.50
C TRP A 91 -32.73 9.28 12.50
N ASP A 92 -33.74 8.66 11.88
CA ASP A 92 -33.55 7.59 10.89
C ASP A 92 -32.85 8.10 9.64
N THR A 93 -33.14 9.32 9.21
CA THR A 93 -32.47 9.93 8.06
C THR A 93 -30.98 10.13 8.34
N LEU A 94 -30.61 10.62 9.53
CA LEU A 94 -29.21 10.71 9.94
C LEU A 94 -28.57 9.31 10.04
N ALA A 95 -29.24 8.37 10.71
CA ALA A 95 -28.74 6.99 10.83
C ALA A 95 -28.48 6.35 9.45
N SER A 96 -29.44 6.47 8.52
CA SER A 96 -29.30 5.98 7.15
C SER A 96 -28.18 6.71 6.41
N LEU A 97 -28.04 8.03 6.56
CA LEU A 97 -26.99 8.80 5.89
C LEU A 97 -25.60 8.31 6.30
N PHE A 98 -25.38 8.10 7.59
CA PHE A 98 -24.10 7.66 8.12
C PHE A 98 -23.85 6.17 7.91
N SER A 99 -24.88 5.32 7.97
CA SER A 99 -24.75 3.91 7.56
C SER A 99 -24.29 3.79 6.11
N LYS A 100 -24.96 4.47 5.17
CA LYS A 100 -24.59 4.42 3.74
C LYS A 100 -23.20 4.99 3.46
N LYS A 101 -22.85 6.11 4.12
CA LYS A 101 -21.50 6.70 4.00
C LYS A 101 -20.44 5.75 4.56
N ASN A 102 -20.69 5.13 5.71
CA ASN A 102 -19.79 4.17 6.32
C ASN A 102 -19.63 2.93 5.44
N ASP A 103 -20.70 2.39 4.87
CA ASP A 103 -20.65 1.23 3.97
C ASP A 103 -19.83 1.52 2.71
N ALA A 104 -20.08 2.66 2.06
CA ALA A 104 -19.33 3.08 0.87
C ALA A 104 -17.85 3.33 1.21
N ARG A 105 -17.57 3.94 2.36
CA ARG A 105 -16.20 4.20 2.82
C ARG A 105 -15.49 2.90 3.18
N LEU A 106 -16.16 1.98 3.87
CA LEU A 106 -15.66 0.66 4.21
C LEU A 106 -15.29 -0.11 2.94
N GLN A 107 -16.19 -0.17 1.96
CA GLN A 107 -15.92 -0.81 0.67
C GLN A 107 -14.70 -0.20 -0.05
N LEU A 108 -14.57 1.14 -0.03
CA LEU A 108 -13.41 1.81 -0.62
C LEU A 108 -12.10 1.44 0.11
N LEU A 109 -12.12 1.43 1.44
CA LEU A 109 -10.96 1.07 2.26
C LEU A 109 -10.55 -0.39 2.08
N GLU A 110 -11.52 -1.31 2.01
CA GLU A 110 -11.27 -2.72 1.73
C GLU A 110 -10.67 -2.93 0.35
N ASN A 111 -11.19 -2.23 -0.67
CA ASN A 111 -10.64 -2.25 -2.02
C ASN A 111 -9.20 -1.70 -2.07
N GLU A 112 -8.95 -0.59 -1.37
CA GLU A 112 -7.60 -0.02 -1.26
C GLU A 112 -6.65 -1.00 -0.54
N LEU A 113 -7.11 -1.65 0.53
CA LEU A 113 -6.32 -2.64 1.26
C LEU A 113 -6.02 -3.89 0.42
N MET A 114 -6.97 -4.36 -0.39
CA MET A 114 -6.78 -5.51 -1.28
C MET A 114 -5.79 -5.22 -2.43
N THR A 115 -5.73 -3.96 -2.87
CA THR A 115 -4.88 -3.53 -3.99
C THR A 115 -3.58 -2.86 -3.55
N ILE A 116 -3.35 -2.72 -2.24
CA ILE A 116 -2.20 -2.00 -1.72
C ILE A 116 -0.89 -2.71 -2.07
N SER A 117 0.07 -1.93 -2.56
CA SER A 117 1.45 -2.37 -2.80
C SER A 117 2.42 -1.30 -2.31
N GLN A 118 3.68 -1.69 -2.09
CA GLN A 118 4.73 -0.80 -1.63
C GLN A 118 4.97 0.35 -2.62
N GLY A 119 4.86 0.10 -3.93
CA GLY A 119 5.05 1.14 -4.95
C GLY A 119 6.38 1.88 -4.80
N SER A 120 6.37 3.20 -4.75
CA SER A 120 7.56 4.04 -4.49
C SER A 120 7.81 4.34 -3.01
N MET A 121 6.96 3.83 -2.10
CA MET A 121 7.05 4.14 -0.68
C MET A 121 8.26 3.47 0.00
N MET A 122 8.81 4.17 0.99
CA MET A 122 9.73 3.54 1.95
C MET A 122 8.98 2.49 2.78
N ILE A 123 9.71 1.52 3.34
CA ILE A 123 9.13 0.47 4.18
C ILE A 123 8.27 1.05 5.32
N SER A 124 8.76 2.06 6.04
CA SER A 124 8.01 2.69 7.13
C SER A 124 6.70 3.33 6.66
N GLN A 125 6.74 4.06 5.54
CA GLN A 125 5.56 4.67 4.94
C GLN A 125 4.53 3.62 4.50
N TYR A 126 4.99 2.52 3.91
CA TYR A 126 4.13 1.43 3.50
C TYR A 126 3.43 0.76 4.70
N PHE A 127 4.18 0.46 5.76
CA PHE A 127 3.62 -0.10 7.00
C PHE A 127 2.62 0.85 7.66
N MET A 128 2.95 2.14 7.75
CA MET A 128 2.04 3.16 8.26
C MET A 128 0.75 3.22 7.46
N LYS A 129 0.84 3.17 6.12
CA LYS A 129 -0.35 3.20 5.26
C LYS A 129 -1.25 1.99 5.50
N VAL A 130 -0.68 0.77 5.53
CA VAL A 130 -1.46 -0.45 5.82
C VAL A 130 -2.10 -0.38 7.21
N LYS A 131 -1.35 0.03 8.24
CA LYS A 131 -1.87 0.18 9.61
C LYS A 131 -3.00 1.21 9.68
N SER A 132 -2.86 2.33 8.98
CA SER A 132 -3.89 3.37 8.90
C SER A 132 -5.19 2.85 8.29
N LEU A 133 -5.10 2.16 7.15
CA LEU A 133 -6.28 1.56 6.50
C LEU A 133 -6.98 0.56 7.43
N CYS A 134 -6.23 -0.34 8.06
CA CYS A 134 -6.81 -1.32 8.99
C CYS A 134 -7.45 -0.65 10.22
N CYS A 135 -6.86 0.44 10.73
CA CYS A 135 -7.41 1.20 11.84
C CYS A 135 -8.71 1.92 11.45
N GLU A 136 -8.78 2.47 10.24
CA GLU A 136 -9.99 3.12 9.74
C GLU A 136 -11.12 2.11 9.48
N ILE A 137 -10.79 0.95 8.90
CA ILE A 137 -11.73 -0.17 8.75
C ILE A 137 -12.28 -0.59 10.12
N PHE A 138 -11.42 -0.79 11.12
CA PHE A 138 -11.85 -1.17 12.47
C PHE A 138 -12.75 -0.13 13.14
N GLN A 139 -12.57 1.16 12.84
CA GLN A 139 -13.44 2.23 13.36
C GLN A 139 -14.84 2.21 12.74
N LEU A 140 -14.96 1.77 11.48
CA LEU A 140 -16.23 1.69 10.76
C LEU A 140 -16.95 0.35 10.99
N ASP A 141 -16.18 -0.73 11.15
CA ASP A 141 -16.68 -2.08 11.39
C ASP A 141 -15.79 -2.83 12.40
N PRO A 142 -16.11 -2.73 13.70
CA PRO A 142 -15.35 -3.41 14.75
C PRO A 142 -15.40 -4.94 14.69
N GLU A 143 -16.45 -5.52 14.09
CA GLU A 143 -16.65 -6.97 13.99
C GLU A 143 -15.68 -7.59 12.96
N SER A 144 -15.28 -6.85 11.93
CA SER A 144 -14.34 -7.32 10.89
C SER A 144 -12.87 -7.00 11.17
N LYS A 145 -12.47 -6.98 12.45
CA LYS A 145 -11.09 -6.65 12.86
C LYS A 145 -10.03 -7.46 12.08
N ILE A 146 -9.10 -6.74 11.45
CA ILE A 146 -7.97 -7.33 10.74
C ILE A 146 -6.89 -7.74 11.76
N SER A 147 -6.62 -9.05 11.84
CA SER A 147 -5.56 -9.58 12.71
C SER A 147 -4.15 -9.23 12.21
N ASP A 148 -3.19 -9.14 13.13
CA ASP A 148 -1.77 -8.94 12.81
C ASP A 148 -1.24 -9.97 11.81
N GLN A 149 -1.72 -11.21 11.88
CA GLN A 149 -1.36 -12.26 10.92
C GLN A 149 -1.88 -11.96 9.51
N ARG A 150 -3.12 -11.45 9.38
CA ARG A 150 -3.67 -11.01 8.09
C ARG A 150 -2.91 -9.78 7.58
N MET A 151 -2.64 -8.82 8.45
CA MET A 151 -1.87 -7.61 8.10
C MET A 151 -0.46 -7.96 7.59
N LYS A 152 0.26 -8.87 8.27
CA LYS A 152 1.57 -9.37 7.81
C LYS A 152 1.49 -9.99 6.42
N ARG A 153 0.47 -10.80 6.12
CA ARG A 153 0.28 -11.41 4.80
C ARG A 153 0.05 -10.36 3.71
N ILE A 154 -0.80 -9.35 3.98
CA ILE A 154 -1.07 -8.23 3.06
C ILE A 154 0.23 -7.48 2.75
N ILE A 155 0.99 -7.11 3.80
CA ILE A 155 2.27 -6.42 3.65
C ILE A 155 3.23 -7.23 2.80
N ILE A 156 3.45 -8.51 3.15
CA ILE A 156 4.38 -9.38 2.43
C ILE A 156 3.99 -9.53 0.95
N HIS A 157 2.70 -9.60 0.63
CA HIS A 157 2.22 -9.73 -0.74
C HIS A 157 2.42 -8.45 -1.56
N GLY A 158 2.28 -7.27 -0.94
CA GLY A 158 2.43 -5.99 -1.63
C GLY A 158 3.86 -5.45 -1.67
N LEU A 159 4.85 -6.09 -1.03
CA LEU A 159 6.25 -5.68 -1.08
C LEU A 159 6.83 -5.74 -2.51
N LYS A 160 7.84 -4.90 -2.76
CA LYS A 160 8.60 -4.98 -4.02
C LYS A 160 9.26 -6.36 -4.19
N PRO A 161 9.38 -6.86 -5.43
CA PRO A 161 10.04 -8.15 -5.70
C PRO A 161 11.47 -8.25 -5.17
N GLU A 162 12.17 -7.12 -5.00
CA GLU A 162 13.51 -7.02 -4.41
C GLU A 162 13.59 -7.62 -3.00
N TYR A 163 12.48 -7.62 -2.24
CA TYR A 163 12.42 -8.20 -0.90
C TYR A 163 12.09 -9.71 -0.91
N ASN A 164 11.77 -10.33 -2.06
CA ASN A 164 11.32 -11.73 -2.12
C ASN A 164 12.34 -12.71 -1.53
N GLY A 165 13.63 -12.51 -1.80
CA GLY A 165 14.70 -13.34 -1.24
C GLY A 165 14.75 -13.24 0.29
N PHE A 166 14.68 -12.02 0.81
CA PHE A 166 14.66 -11.76 2.26
C PHE A 166 13.42 -12.38 2.93
N ILE A 167 12.23 -12.15 2.35
CA ILE A 167 10.98 -12.73 2.84
C ILE A 167 11.00 -14.26 2.81
N THR A 168 11.57 -14.87 1.76
CA THR A 168 11.69 -16.33 1.67
C THR A 168 12.54 -16.89 2.81
N ALA A 169 13.64 -16.21 3.16
CA ALA A 169 14.46 -16.58 4.31
C ALA A 169 13.71 -16.44 5.63
N VAL A 170 12.99 -15.32 5.84
CA VAL A 170 12.19 -15.07 7.06
C VAL A 170 11.08 -16.12 7.24
N ARG A 171 10.46 -16.58 6.15
CA ARG A 171 9.46 -17.66 6.19
C ARG A 171 10.02 -18.99 6.69
N GLY A 172 11.33 -19.23 6.53
CA GLY A 172 11.99 -20.44 6.99
C GLY A 172 12.33 -20.45 8.50
N TRP A 173 12.08 -19.35 9.22
CA TRP A 173 12.41 -19.26 10.63
C TRP A 173 11.45 -20.10 11.50
N PRO A 174 11.97 -20.76 12.57
CA PRO A 174 11.15 -21.56 13.48
C PRO A 174 10.13 -20.71 14.23
N THR A 175 10.48 -19.47 14.56
CA THR A 175 9.60 -18.48 15.17
C THR A 175 9.38 -17.34 14.19
N GLN A 176 8.12 -17.10 13.83
CA GLN A 176 7.77 -16.03 12.91
C GLN A 176 7.82 -14.66 13.62
N PRO A 177 8.38 -13.62 13.00
CA PRO A 177 8.46 -12.31 13.61
C PRO A 177 7.06 -11.72 13.84
N THR A 178 6.94 -10.94 14.91
CA THR A 178 5.79 -10.04 15.14
C THR A 178 5.72 -9.00 14.02
N LEU A 179 4.58 -8.30 13.92
CA LEU A 179 4.42 -7.25 12.91
C LEU A 179 5.48 -6.14 13.05
N VAL A 180 5.81 -5.77 14.29
CA VAL A 180 6.81 -4.74 14.62
C VAL A 180 8.23 -5.24 14.28
N GLU A 181 8.56 -6.49 14.62
CA GLU A 181 9.86 -7.07 14.26
C GLU A 181 10.03 -7.16 12.73
N LEU A 182 8.97 -7.53 12.00
CA LEU A 182 8.99 -7.58 10.54
C LEU A 182 9.25 -6.19 9.93
N GLU A 183 8.63 -5.14 10.47
CA GLU A 183 8.87 -3.75 10.06
C GLU A 183 10.35 -3.36 10.23
N ASN A 184 10.90 -3.63 11.41
CA ASN A 184 12.31 -3.32 11.72
C ASN A 184 13.27 -4.10 10.82
N LEU A 185 13.01 -5.38 10.59
CA LEU A 185 13.80 -6.24 9.71
C LEU A 185 13.84 -5.72 8.27
N LEU A 186 12.68 -5.34 7.73
CA LEU A 186 12.58 -4.79 6.37
C LEU A 186 13.20 -3.39 6.27
N ALA A 187 13.05 -2.55 7.29
CA ALA A 187 13.67 -1.23 7.34
C ALA A 187 15.21 -1.33 7.37
N ASN A 188 15.75 -2.29 8.13
CA ASN A 188 17.19 -2.58 8.15
C ASN A 188 17.68 -3.06 6.79
N GLN A 189 16.93 -3.94 6.13
CA GLN A 189 17.25 -4.39 4.77
C GLN A 189 17.25 -3.22 3.77
N GLU A 190 16.27 -2.31 3.85
CA GLU A 190 16.21 -1.11 3.02
C GLU A 190 17.45 -0.21 3.23
N ALA A 191 17.89 -0.04 4.48
CA ALA A 191 19.09 0.73 4.81
C ALA A 191 20.37 0.10 4.26
N LEU A 192 20.53 -1.22 4.36
CA LEU A 192 21.68 -1.95 3.81
C LEU A 192 21.76 -1.82 2.29
N VAL A 193 20.62 -1.96 1.59
CA VAL A 193 20.56 -1.80 0.12
C VAL A 193 20.93 -0.37 -0.28
N LYS A 194 20.44 0.65 0.45
CA LYS A 194 20.81 2.05 0.22
C LYS A 194 22.31 2.30 0.41
N GLN A 195 22.94 1.69 1.42
CA GLN A 195 24.38 1.80 1.63
C GLN A 195 25.18 1.15 0.50
N MET A 196 24.79 -0.06 0.06
CA MET A 196 25.46 -0.76 -1.03
C MET A 196 25.37 -0.02 -2.37
N ALA A 197 24.21 0.59 -2.67
CA ALA A 197 24.04 1.44 -3.85
C ALA A 197 24.96 2.67 -3.82
N GLY A 198 25.21 3.26 -2.63
CA GLY A 198 26.12 4.39 -2.46
C GLY A 198 27.61 4.05 -2.57
N VAL A 199 28.00 2.79 -2.36
CA VAL A 199 29.40 2.33 -2.50
C VAL A 199 29.77 2.12 -3.97
N SER A 200 28.83 1.65 -4.81
CA SER A 200 29.09 1.38 -6.23
C SER A 200 29.43 2.64 -7.05
N LEU A 201 28.98 3.82 -6.63
CA LEU A 201 29.27 5.09 -7.32
C LEU A 201 30.62 5.71 -6.93
N LYS A 202 31.20 5.32 -5.78
CA LYS A 202 32.47 5.91 -5.30
C LYS A 202 33.72 5.27 -5.90
N THR A 203 33.62 4.04 -6.41
CA THR A 203 34.78 3.31 -6.96
C THR A 203 35.18 3.79 -8.36
N GLU A 204 34.26 4.42 -9.11
CA GLU A 204 34.53 4.88 -10.48
C GLU A 204 35.22 6.27 -10.53
N GLU A 205 34.94 7.17 -9.57
CA GLU A 205 35.57 8.50 -9.52
C GLU A 205 37.02 8.49 -9.01
N GLU A 206 37.37 7.60 -8.07
CA GLU A 206 38.72 7.55 -7.49
C GLU A 206 39.77 6.88 -8.41
N ALA A 207 39.33 6.07 -9.38
CA ALA A 207 40.23 5.38 -10.32
C ALA A 207 40.83 6.27 -11.41
N LEU A 208 40.31 7.49 -11.62
CA LEU A 208 40.71 8.39 -12.71
C LEU A 208 41.82 9.41 -12.37
N PHE A 209 42.27 9.49 -11.10
CA PHE A 209 43.28 10.50 -10.69
C PHE A 209 44.71 9.98 -10.50
N SER A 210 44.98 8.70 -10.73
CA SER A 210 46.31 8.11 -10.48
C SER A 210 47.11 7.83 -11.76
N SER A 211 47.28 8.81 -12.64
CA SER A 211 48.34 8.78 -13.66
C SER A 211 48.57 10.12 -14.35
N ARG A 212 49.46 10.96 -13.79
CA ARG A 212 50.49 11.76 -14.51
C ARG A 212 51.12 12.79 -13.58
N ARG A 213 52.32 12.48 -13.06
CA ARG A 213 53.31 13.52 -12.72
C ARG A 213 54.69 13.07 -13.17
N LYS A 214 55.12 13.54 -14.35
CA LYS A 214 56.54 13.70 -14.71
C LYS A 214 56.64 14.66 -15.91
N GLY A 215 57.39 15.75 -15.76
CA GLY A 215 57.79 16.61 -16.89
C GLY A 215 57.77 18.11 -16.60
N ARG A 216 58.93 18.75 -16.75
CA ARG A 216 59.34 20.11 -16.39
C ARG A 216 59.46 21.00 -17.66
N ALA A 217 59.55 22.33 -17.46
CA ALA A 217 60.06 23.40 -18.36
C ALA A 217 59.02 24.09 -19.27
N THR A 218 58.54 25.30 -18.91
CA THR A 218 59.00 26.67 -19.31
C THR A 218 58.71 27.04 -20.77
N GLU A 219 57.77 27.96 -21.02
CA GLU A 219 58.03 29.31 -21.57
C GLU A 219 56.73 30.11 -21.82
N GLU A 220 56.89 31.44 -21.86
CA GLU A 220 55.92 32.52 -21.72
C GLU A 220 55.00 32.82 -22.93
N PRO A 221 53.96 33.68 -22.76
CA PRO A 221 52.93 33.97 -23.75
C PRO A 221 53.09 35.33 -24.46
N ARG A 222 52.67 35.44 -25.73
CA ARG A 222 52.26 36.71 -26.37
C ARG A 222 51.05 36.46 -27.29
N LYS A 223 49.85 37.05 -27.06
CA LYS A 223 49.41 38.45 -27.38
C LYS A 223 49.52 38.69 -28.91
N VAL A 224 48.52 39.06 -29.73
CA VAL A 224 47.35 39.97 -29.67
C VAL A 224 46.50 39.71 -30.95
N LYS A 225 45.16 39.50 -30.91
CA LYS A 225 44.02 40.33 -31.41
C LYS A 225 44.16 41.01 -32.81
N PRO A 226 43.10 41.59 -33.45
CA PRO A 226 41.67 41.25 -33.53
C PRO A 226 40.99 41.46 -34.93
N LEU A 227 39.76 40.95 -35.07
CA LEU A 227 38.52 41.61 -35.56
C LEU A 227 38.50 42.47 -36.84
N LYS A 228 37.52 42.22 -37.72
CA LYS A 228 36.44 43.15 -38.16
C LYS A 228 35.58 42.51 -39.27
N GLU A 229 34.27 42.35 -39.03
CA GLU A 229 33.15 43.15 -39.58
C GLU A 229 32.65 42.58 -40.95
N PHE A 230 31.40 42.59 -41.39
CA PHE A 230 30.14 43.18 -40.92
C PHE A 230 28.95 42.47 -41.61
N SER A 231 27.82 42.46 -40.89
CA SER A 231 26.40 42.57 -41.31
C SER A 231 25.88 41.97 -42.64
N GLY A 232 24.77 41.22 -42.51
CA GLY A 232 23.74 41.07 -43.52
C GLY A 232 22.46 40.49 -42.90
N SER A 233 21.31 41.10 -43.17
CA SER A 233 20.12 41.15 -42.31
C SER A 233 18.95 40.27 -42.78
N LYS A 234 18.05 39.97 -41.81
CA LYS A 234 16.56 39.84 -41.89
C LYS A 234 15.89 38.56 -42.44
N GLN A 235 15.05 37.99 -41.54
CA GLN A 235 13.65 37.51 -41.69
C GLN A 235 13.38 36.40 -42.74
N ARG A 236 12.53 35.37 -42.54
CA ARG A 236 11.22 35.26 -41.88
C ARG A 236 10.82 33.75 -41.81
N SER A 237 9.78 33.50 -41.02
CA SER A 237 9.02 32.28 -40.67
C SER A 237 8.39 31.42 -41.79
N GLY A 238 8.04 30.17 -41.44
CA GLY A 238 7.05 29.27 -42.08
C GLY A 238 7.65 27.87 -42.30
N GLU A 239 7.44 26.85 -41.47
CA GLU A 239 6.24 26.03 -41.16
C GLU A 239 5.84 25.02 -42.26
N SER A 240 5.82 23.74 -41.84
CA SER A 240 4.95 22.61 -42.24
C SER A 240 5.18 21.75 -43.49
N HIS A 241 5.17 20.42 -43.21
CA HIS A 241 4.62 19.29 -44.00
C HIS A 241 5.45 18.80 -45.21
N LEU A 242 5.66 17.50 -45.52
CA LEU A 242 5.11 16.19 -45.13
C LEU A 242 5.99 15.07 -45.77
N THR A 243 5.83 13.82 -45.31
CA THR A 243 6.05 12.52 -46.03
C THR A 243 7.49 12.10 -46.40
N GLY A 244 7.93 10.85 -46.38
CA GLY A 244 7.32 9.53 -46.14
C GLY A 244 8.33 8.40 -46.46
N GLY A 245 8.01 7.16 -46.08
CA GLY A 245 8.49 5.89 -46.67
C GLY A 245 10.00 5.58 -46.58
N VAL A 246 10.47 4.83 -45.57
CA VAL A 246 10.58 3.36 -45.52
C VAL A 246 11.30 2.76 -46.75
N HIS A 247 12.59 2.50 -46.56
CA HIS A 247 13.54 1.91 -47.50
C HIS A 247 13.61 0.40 -47.29
N ASN A 248 13.61 -0.39 -48.37
CA ASN A 248 13.87 -1.84 -48.33
C ASN A 248 15.26 -2.17 -48.89
N GLN A 249 15.89 -3.16 -48.25
CA GLN A 249 16.95 -4.09 -48.66
C GLN A 249 18.24 -3.57 -49.34
N LYS A 250 19.36 -3.75 -48.64
CA LYS A 250 20.31 -4.84 -48.95
C LYS A 250 21.28 -5.11 -47.79
N GLU A 251 21.65 -6.37 -47.70
CA GLU A 251 22.44 -7.07 -46.68
C GLU A 251 23.88 -6.54 -46.54
N GLN A 252 24.42 -6.56 -45.33
CA GLN A 252 25.51 -7.48 -44.93
C GLN A 252 26.03 -7.19 -43.50
N ASN A 253 26.16 -8.28 -42.73
CA ASN A 253 27.22 -8.58 -41.78
C ASN A 253 27.41 -7.75 -40.49
N THR A 254 27.14 -8.42 -39.36
CA THR A 254 28.11 -8.82 -38.30
C THR A 254 27.59 -8.52 -36.90
N TRP A 255 27.19 -9.58 -36.20
CA TRP A 255 26.88 -9.57 -34.77
C TRP A 255 28.19 -9.40 -33.96
N GLN A 256 28.45 -8.19 -33.47
CA GLN A 256 29.48 -7.94 -32.47
C GLN A 256 28.86 -7.98 -31.06
N PHE A 257 28.86 -9.16 -30.45
CA PHE A 257 28.84 -9.29 -29.00
C PHE A 257 30.26 -8.96 -28.49
N LYS A 258 30.38 -7.82 -27.78
CA LYS A 258 31.55 -7.52 -26.95
C LYS A 258 31.40 -8.24 -25.61
N ASP A 259 31.91 -9.46 -25.53
CA ASP A 259 32.19 -10.13 -24.27
C ASP A 259 33.67 -9.95 -23.92
N ASP A 260 33.97 -8.84 -23.25
CA ASP A 260 35.20 -8.63 -22.51
C ASP A 260 35.13 -9.42 -21.21
N LYS A 261 35.61 -10.68 -21.20
CA LYS A 261 36.21 -11.33 -20.01
C LYS A 261 36.74 -12.73 -20.35
N ARG A 262 37.99 -12.96 -19.93
CA ARG A 262 38.76 -14.24 -19.83
C ARG A 262 39.94 -14.36 -20.81
N ARG A 263 40.88 -13.42 -20.75
CA ARG A 263 42.27 -13.68 -21.12
C ARG A 263 43.02 -14.28 -19.92
N SER A 264 42.99 -15.60 -19.80
CA SER A 264 44.05 -16.48 -19.26
C SER A 264 43.43 -17.85 -18.96
N GLY A 265 43.34 -18.71 -19.96
CA GLY A 265 42.75 -20.05 -19.82
C GLY A 265 43.64 -21.08 -20.47
N GLU A 266 44.27 -21.91 -19.64
CA GLU A 266 44.88 -23.17 -20.07
C GLU A 266 43.81 -24.07 -20.69
N CYS A 267 44.18 -24.85 -21.70
CA CYS A 267 43.25 -25.77 -22.36
C CYS A 267 42.70 -26.78 -21.34
N TYR A 268 41.37 -26.85 -21.15
CA TYR A 268 40.72 -27.79 -20.22
C TYR A 268 40.91 -29.28 -20.55
N ASN A 269 41.49 -29.61 -21.71
CA ASN A 269 41.82 -30.98 -22.10
C ASN A 269 43.29 -31.36 -21.81
N CYS A 270 44.25 -30.46 -22.07
CA CYS A 270 45.69 -30.77 -21.95
C CYS A 270 46.51 -29.82 -21.05
N GLY A 271 45.89 -28.77 -20.50
CA GLY A 271 46.52 -27.79 -19.63
C GLY A 271 47.46 -26.79 -20.33
N LYS A 272 47.68 -26.89 -21.65
CA LYS A 272 48.58 -25.96 -22.38
C LYS A 272 47.85 -24.67 -22.76
N LYS A 273 48.54 -23.54 -22.67
CA LYS A 273 48.05 -22.22 -23.11
C LYS A 273 48.09 -22.12 -24.64
N GLY A 274 47.26 -21.26 -25.22
CA GLY A 274 47.27 -20.95 -26.66
C GLY A 274 46.21 -21.65 -27.52
N HIS A 275 45.37 -22.53 -26.95
CA HIS A 275 44.20 -23.10 -27.62
C HIS A 275 43.09 -23.47 -26.62
N PHE A 276 41.84 -23.57 -27.09
CA PHE A 276 40.72 -24.05 -26.27
C PHE A 276 40.59 -25.58 -26.35
N ALA A 277 39.88 -26.20 -25.39
CA ALA A 277 39.70 -27.65 -25.33
C ALA A 277 39.10 -28.27 -26.61
N ARG A 278 38.34 -27.50 -27.38
CA ARG A 278 37.77 -27.92 -28.68
C ARG A 278 38.81 -28.00 -29.80
N ASP A 279 39.91 -27.25 -29.69
CA ASP A 279 40.97 -27.12 -30.69
C ASP A 279 42.24 -27.89 -30.26
N CYS A 280 42.08 -28.85 -29.34
CA CYS A 280 43.19 -29.57 -28.74
C CYS A 280 43.65 -30.75 -29.59
N TRP A 281 44.94 -30.77 -29.95
CA TRP A 281 45.55 -31.87 -30.72
C TRP A 281 45.81 -33.15 -29.88
N HIS A 282 45.43 -33.20 -28.60
CA HIS A 282 45.50 -34.41 -27.77
C HIS A 282 44.13 -35.11 -27.68
N ILE A 283 44.09 -36.43 -27.90
CA ILE A 283 42.87 -37.25 -27.83
C ILE A 283 42.28 -37.23 -26.41
N LYS A 284 40.97 -36.99 -26.28
CA LYS A 284 40.24 -36.93 -24.98
C LYS A 284 40.36 -38.26 -24.22
N LYS A 285 40.72 -38.22 -22.93
CA LYS A 285 40.53 -39.37 -22.02
C LYS A 285 39.06 -39.47 -21.63
N GLN A 286 38.38 -40.58 -21.96
CA GLN A 286 37.07 -40.89 -21.40
C GLN A 286 37.22 -41.26 -19.92
N VAL A 287 36.47 -40.60 -19.04
CA VAL A 287 36.28 -41.03 -17.65
C VAL A 287 34.99 -41.86 -17.62
N GLN A 288 35.13 -43.16 -17.35
CA GLN A 288 34.03 -44.08 -17.04
C GLN A 288 33.54 -43.83 -15.61
N GLY A 289 32.22 -43.76 -15.42
CA GLY A 289 31.56 -43.79 -14.12
C GLY A 289 30.20 -44.46 -14.24
N ASN A 290 30.11 -45.68 -13.71
CA ASN A 290 28.99 -46.61 -13.82
C ASN A 290 27.85 -46.38 -12.82
N MET A 291 26.68 -46.85 -13.26
CA MET A 291 25.46 -47.40 -12.63
C MET A 291 25.27 -47.56 -11.11
N ALA A 292 23.96 -47.54 -10.78
CA ALA A 292 23.24 -47.72 -9.53
C ALA A 292 23.54 -48.98 -8.70
N THR A 293 23.30 -48.87 -7.39
CA THR A 293 22.91 -50.00 -6.53
C THR A 293 21.70 -49.64 -5.67
N SER A 294 20.82 -50.64 -5.55
CA SER A 294 19.53 -50.67 -4.87
C SER A 294 19.71 -50.95 -3.36
N GLY A 295 18.77 -50.49 -2.53
CA GLY A 295 18.74 -50.77 -1.10
C GLY A 295 17.33 -50.62 -0.51
N ASP A 296 16.68 -51.77 -0.31
CA ASP A 296 15.45 -52.11 0.39
C ASP A 296 14.80 -51.09 1.36
N HIS A 297 13.49 -50.89 1.22
CA HIS A 297 12.62 -50.60 2.36
C HIS A 297 11.34 -51.47 2.32
N LYS A 298 11.24 -52.35 3.33
CA LYS A 298 10.14 -53.27 3.58
C LYS A 298 8.81 -52.54 3.86
N GLN A 299 7.75 -53.06 3.25
CA GLN A 299 6.35 -52.78 3.54
C GLN A 299 5.96 -53.36 4.91
N HIS A 300 5.15 -52.62 5.67
CA HIS A 300 4.27 -53.19 6.69
C HIS A 300 2.88 -52.56 6.59
N THR A 301 1.90 -53.45 6.48
CA THR A 301 0.49 -53.19 6.20
C THR A 301 -0.32 -53.31 7.50
N ILE A 302 -1.19 -52.32 7.74
CA ILE A 302 -2.52 -52.33 8.42
C ILE A 302 -2.68 -53.08 9.76
N VAL A 303 -3.14 -52.34 10.79
CA VAL A 303 -4.21 -52.82 11.69
C VAL A 303 -5.21 -51.69 11.97
N LYS A 304 -6.40 -51.79 11.37
CA LYS A 304 -7.63 -51.15 11.86
C LYS A 304 -8.11 -51.94 13.09
N LYS A 305 -8.37 -51.26 14.22
CA LYS A 305 -9.16 -51.83 15.32
C LYS A 305 -10.55 -51.20 15.34
N SER A 306 -11.54 -52.02 15.05
CA SER A 306 -12.95 -51.83 15.38
C SER A 306 -13.25 -52.59 16.69
N GLY A 307 -14.14 -52.04 17.52
CA GLY A 307 -14.68 -52.62 18.76
C GLY A 307 -15.45 -51.54 19.50
N MET A 308 -16.73 -51.25 19.23
CA MET A 308 -17.98 -51.96 19.53
C MET A 308 -18.33 -52.12 21.03
N LEU A 309 -19.50 -51.56 21.39
CA LEU A 309 -20.49 -51.94 22.44
C LEU A 309 -20.13 -51.59 23.91
N LYS A 310 -21.04 -51.14 24.81
CA LYS A 310 -22.43 -50.60 24.84
C LYS A 310 -22.71 -50.19 26.33
N PRO A 311 -23.84 -49.53 26.68
CA PRO A 311 -24.19 -49.03 28.02
C PRO A 311 -24.86 -50.14 28.88
N PRO A 312 -25.29 -49.88 30.13
CA PRO A 312 -26.46 -49.05 30.47
C PRO A 312 -26.15 -47.78 31.27
#